data_AF-A0A952H600-F1
#
_entry.id   AF-A0A952H600-F1
#
_cell.length_a   1.000
_cell.length_b   1.000
_cell.length_c   1.000
_cell.angle_alpha   90.00
_cell.angle_beta   90.00
_cell.angle_gamma   90.00
#
_symmetry.space_group_name_H-M   'P 1'
#
loop_
_entity.id
_entity.type
_entity.pdbx_description
1 polymer ?
#
loop_
_entity_poly.entity_id
_entity_poly.type
_entity_poly.pdbx_seq_one_letter_code
_entity_poly.pdbx_strand_id
1 'polypeptide(L)' 'MNVQGKTIVITGASSGIGAETARFLRLKGARVIGVDRNEPLLTLDGFIKADLSEQAAIDAAFKQLPERFDALCN' A
#
# COMPACT_ATOMS: atom_id res chain seq x y z
N MET A 1 -2.22 18.15 7.04
CA MET A 1 -2.08 17.42 5.75
C MET A 1 -3.45 16.88 5.37
N ASN A 2 -3.95 17.17 4.16
CA ASN A 2 -5.23 16.64 3.67
C ASN A 2 -4.96 15.48 2.71
N VAL A 3 -5.40 14.28 3.07
CA VAL A 3 -5.24 13.04 2.28
C VAL A 3 -6.57 12.48 1.78
N GLN A 4 -7.67 13.20 2.03
CA GLN A 4 -9.00 12.75 1.64
C GLN A 4 -9.08 12.58 0.12
N GLY A 5 -9.54 11.41 -0.33
CA GLY A 5 -9.66 11.05 -1.75
C GLY A 5 -8.33 10.73 -2.45
N LYS A 6 -7.19 10.82 -1.75
CA LYS A 6 -5.88 10.49 -2.30
C LYS A 6 -5.65 8.98 -2.34
N THR A 7 -5.00 8.49 -3.39
CA THR A 7 -4.58 7.09 -3.48
C THR A 7 -3.12 6.97 -3.06
N ILE A 8 -2.86 6.20 -2.01
CA ILE A 8 -1.53 6.06 -1.40
C ILE A 8 -1.12 4.59 -1.41
N VAL A 9 0.07 4.32 -1.93
CA VAL A 9 0.69 2.99 -1.93
C VAL A 9 1.61 2.89 -0.71
N ILE A 10 1.54 1.80 0.04
CA ILE A 10 2.36 1.57 1.22
C ILE A 10 3.05 0.22 1.10
N THR A 11 4.39 0.19 1.17
CA THR A 11 5.14 -1.06 1.31
C THR A 11 5.26 -1.43 2.79
N GLY A 12 5.27 -2.74 3.10
CA GLY A 12 5.28 -3.19 4.49
C GLY A 12 3.94 -2.97 5.21
N ALA A 13 2.83 -2.97 4.47
CA ALA A 13 1.50 -2.61 4.97
C ALA A 13 0.88 -3.64 5.94
N SER A 14 1.49 -4.80 6.13
CA SER A 14 0.89 -5.91 6.88
C SER A 14 1.32 -5.97 8.35
N SER A 15 2.32 -5.19 8.77
CA SER A 15 2.73 -5.13 10.18
C SER A 15 3.39 -3.80 10.55
N GLY A 16 3.61 -3.59 11.86
CA GLY A 16 4.38 -2.47 12.39
C GLY A 16 3.88 -1.10 11.93
N ILE A 17 4.83 -0.23 11.57
CA ILE A 17 4.55 1.17 11.19
C ILE A 17 3.71 1.24 9.90
N GLY A 18 3.95 0.37 8.93
CA GLY A 18 3.22 0.36 7.67
C GLY A 18 1.73 0.03 7.88
N ALA A 19 1.43 -0.96 8.74
CA ALA A 19 0.05 -1.30 9.10
C ALA A 19 -0.67 -0.15 9.82
N GLU A 20 -0.02 0.49 10.79
CA GLU A 20 -0.63 1.63 11.50
C GLU A 20 -0.79 2.86 10.60
N THR A 21 0.15 3.07 9.68
CA THR A 21 0.09 4.15 8.69
C THR A 21 -1.07 3.91 7.72
N ALA A 22 -1.23 2.68 7.23
CA ALA A 22 -2.36 2.29 6.39
C ALA A 22 -3.70 2.53 7.12
N ARG A 23 -3.81 2.06 8.37
CA ARG A 23 -4.99 2.28 9.21
C ARG A 23 -5.30 3.77 9.39
N PHE A 24 -4.29 4.57 9.72
CA PHE A 24 -4.44 6.01 9.94
C PHE A 24 -4.86 6.75 8.67
N LEU A 25 -4.23 6.49 7.52
CA LEU A 25 -4.54 7.16 6.25
C LEU A 25 -5.95 6.80 5.76
N ARG A 26 -6.36 5.54 5.91
CA ARG A 26 -7.74 5.12 5.64
C ARG A 26 -8.75 5.89 6.51
N LEU A 27 -8.48 6.02 7.81
CA LEU A 27 -9.33 6.80 8.72
C LEU A 27 -9.43 8.29 8.33
N LYS A 28 -8.44 8.82 7.61
CA LYS A 28 -8.44 10.18 7.06
C LYS A 28 -9.07 10.28 5.66
N GLY A 29 -9.65 9.20 5.15
CA GLY A 29 -10.37 9.16 3.88
C GLY A 29 -9.47 8.98 2.65
N ALA A 30 -8.21 8.54 2.83
CA ALA A 30 -7.40 8.11 1.71
C ALA A 30 -7.81 6.70 1.24
N ARG A 31 -7.59 6.42 -0.04
CA ARG A 31 -7.60 5.07 -0.60
C ARG A 31 -6.20 4.48 -0.42
N VAL A 32 -6.09 3.33 0.24
CA VAL A 32 -4.79 2.74 0.55
C VAL A 32 -4.62 1.41 -0.18
N ILE A 33 -3.52 1.31 -0.93
CA ILE A 33 -3.07 0.08 -1.58
C ILE A 33 -1.82 -0.42 -0.85
N GLY A 34 -1.90 -1.61 -0.26
CA GLY A 34 -0.77 -2.22 0.44
C GLY A 34 0.07 -3.12 -0.46
N VAL A 35 1.39 -3.11 -0.25
CA VAL A 35 2.33 -4.06 -0.84
C VAL A 35 3.12 -4.72 0.28
N ASP A 36 3.04 -6.04 0.41
CA ASP A 36 3.76 -6.78 1.45
C ASP A 36 3.90 -8.26 1.05
N ARG A 37 4.86 -8.95 1.65
CA ARG A 37 5.02 -10.41 1.52
C ARG A 37 3.93 -11.18 2.27
N ASN A 38 3.42 -10.60 3.36
CA ASN A 38 2.39 -11.19 4.21
C ASN A 38 1.05 -10.50 3.96
N GLU A 39 -0.05 -11.21 4.17
CA GLU A 39 -1.38 -10.58 4.07
C GLU A 39 -1.64 -9.64 5.27
N PRO A 40 -2.25 -8.47 5.03
CA PRO A 40 -2.57 -7.54 6.10
C PRO A 40 -3.77 -8.05 6.90
N LEU A 41 -3.76 -7.80 8.21
CA LEU A 41 -4.92 -8.09 9.07
C LEU A 41 -6.06 -7.09 8.88
N LEU A 42 -5.75 -5.92 8.33
CA LEU A 42 -6.72 -4.87 8.06
C LEU A 42 -7.17 -4.93 6.60
N THR A 43 -8.46 -4.74 6.36
CA THR A 43 -8.98 -4.60 4.99
C THR A 43 -8.40 -3.33 4.37
N LEU A 44 -7.83 -3.45 3.17
CA LEU A 44 -7.29 -2.35 2.35
C LEU A 44 -8.18 -2.08 1.12
N ASP A 45 -7.98 -0.94 0.45
CA ASP A 45 -8.68 -0.64 -0.80
C ASP A 45 -8.05 -1.40 -1.98
N GLY A 46 -6.81 -1.84 -1.81
CA GLY A 46 -6.13 -2.82 -2.65
C GLY A 46 -4.98 -3.47 -1.88
N PHE A 47 -4.59 -4.68 -2.27
CA PHE A 47 -3.43 -5.35 -1.72
C PHE A 47 -2.72 -6.14 -2.81
N ILE A 48 -1.39 -6.02 -2.86
CA ILE A 48 -0.52 -6.74 -3.77
C ILE A 48 0.49 -7.52 -2.94
N LYS A 49 0.44 -8.84 -3.03
CA LYS A 49 1.42 -9.70 -2.37
C LYS A 49 2.71 -9.72 -3.19
N ALA A 50 3.80 -9.20 -2.65
CA ALA A 50 5.08 -9.16 -3.35
C ALA A 50 6.26 -9.17 -2.38
N ASP A 51 7.32 -9.90 -2.74
CA ASP A 51 8.63 -9.77 -2.10
C ASP A 51 9.44 -8.70 -2.84
N LEU A 52 9.64 -7.55 -2.20
CA LEU A 52 10.35 -6.42 -2.79
C LEU A 52 11.88 -6.58 -2.80
N SER A 53 12.41 -7.74 -2.37
CA SER A 53 13.83 -8.09 -2.58
C SER A 53 14.10 -8.68 -3.97
N GLU A 54 13.05 -9.05 -4.71
CA GLU A 54 13.14 -9.69 -6.03
C GLU A 54 12.69 -8.75 -7.15
N GLN A 55 13.58 -8.41 -8.09
CA GLN A 55 13.28 -7.45 -9.17
C GLN A 55 12.06 -7.87 -10.01
N ALA A 56 11.95 -9.15 -10.35
CA ALA A 56 10.82 -9.67 -11.12
C ALA A 56 9.48 -9.52 -10.38
N ALA A 57 9.50 -9.62 -9.04
CA ALA A 57 8.31 -9.42 -8.22
C ALA A 57 7.92 -7.94 -8.14
N ILE A 58 8.90 -7.02 -8.07
CA ILE A 58 8.65 -5.57 -8.18
C ILE A 58 7.98 -5.25 -9.52
N ASP A 59 8.51 -5.75 -10.63
CA ASP A 59 7.96 -5.50 -11.96
C ASP A 59 6.53 -6.04 -12.11
N ALA A 60 6.24 -7.21 -11.51
CA ALA A 60 4.91 -7.80 -11.49
C ALA A 60 3.94 -7.01 -10.59
N ALA A 61 4.40 -6.48 -9.45
CA ALA A 61 3.60 -5.64 -8.57
C ALA A 61 3.27 -4.29 -9.23
N PHE A 62 4.23 -3.67 -9.91
CA PHE A 62 4.04 -2.41 -10.62
C PHE A 62 2.94 -2.50 -11.69
N LYS A 63 2.82 -3.64 -12.38
CA LYS A 63 1.75 -3.87 -13.38
C LYS A 63 0.35 -3.95 -12.79
N GLN A 64 0.23 -4.20 -11.49
CA GLN A 64 -1.05 -4.30 -10.78
C GLN A 64 -1.45 -2.98 -10.10
N LEU A 65 -0.50 -2.06 -9.92
CA LEU A 65 -0.79 -0.72 -9.41
C LEU A 65 -1.59 0.09 -10.43
N PRO A 66 -2.42 1.04 -9.98
CA PRO A 66 -3.09 1.96 -10.88
C PRO A 66 -2.05 2.79 -11.64
N GLU A 67 -2.41 3.22 -12.86
CA GLU A 67 -1.57 4.10 -13.69
C GLU A 67 -1.14 5.38 -12.94
N ARG A 68 -1.97 5.84 -12.00
CA ARG A 68 -1.69 6.98 -11.15
C ARG A 68 -2.05 6.71 -9.69
N PHE A 69 -1.14 7.09 -8.80
CA PHE A 69 -1.37 7.25 -7.37
C PHE A 69 -0.70 8.55 -6.91
N ASP A 70 -1.08 9.07 -5.74
CA ASP A 70 -0.63 10.37 -5.27
C ASP A 70 0.65 10.31 -4.43
N ALA A 71 0.93 9.17 -3.77
CA ALA A 71 2.11 9.00 -2.94
C ALA A 71 2.50 7.51 -2.74
N LEU A 72 3.79 7.28 -2.46
CA LEU A 72 4.36 6.00 -2.03
C LEU A 72 5.00 6.19 -0.64
N CYS A 73 4.75 5.26 0.28
CA CYS A 73 5.40 5.19 1.58
C CYS A 73 6.21 3.88 1.68
N ASN A 74 7.51 3.97 2.00
CA ASN A 74 8.41 2.82 2.14
C ASN A 74 9.22 2.82 3.44
#